data_AF-A0A2Z5U7K0-F1
#
_entry.id   AF-A0A2Z5U7K0-F1
#
_cell.length_a   1.000
_cell.length_b   1.000
_cell.length_c   1.000
_cell.angle_alpha   90.00
_cell.angle_beta   90.00
_cell.angle_gamma   90.00
#
_symmetry.space_group_name_H-M   'P 1'
#
loop_
_entity.id
_entity.type
_entity.pdbx_description
1 polymer ?
#
loop_
_entity_poly.entity_id
_entity_poly.type
_entity_poly.pdbx_seq_one_letter_code
_entity_poly.pdbx_strand_id
1 'polypeptide(L)'
;MTLAADGHFVKVHQVMIALSSPYLKELITSVPSTHPVIFLNNVSHSILTLLLEYIYTGEVMVPPASLTAFMDAGKSLQIKGLETI
;
A
#
# COMPACT_ATOMS: atom_id res chain seq x y z
N MET A 1 10.89 4.23 5.85
CA MET A 1 10.12 4.84 4.75
C MET A 1 8.77 5.32 5.25
N THR A 2 8.11 6.19 4.48
CA THR A 2 6.78 6.70 4.78
C THR A 2 5.86 6.54 3.56
N LEU A 3 4.63 6.12 3.79
CA LEU A 3 3.55 6.21 2.80
C LEU A 3 2.69 7.43 3.14
N ALA A 4 2.38 8.24 2.14
CA ALA A 4 1.53 9.40 2.28
C ALA A 4 0.23 9.19 1.49
N ALA A 5 -0.92 9.35 2.15
CA ALA A 5 -2.23 9.18 1.55
C ALA A 5 -3.22 10.16 2.21
N ASP A 6 -3.99 10.89 1.41
CA ASP A 6 -5.04 11.78 1.91
C ASP A 6 -4.57 12.76 3.02
N GLY A 7 -3.40 13.38 2.81
CA GLY A 7 -2.77 14.29 3.80
C GLY A 7 -2.17 13.62 5.04
N HIS A 8 -2.30 12.30 5.18
CA HIS A 8 -1.74 11.53 6.28
C HIS A 8 -0.39 10.93 5.91
N PHE A 9 0.50 10.82 6.90
CA PHE A 9 1.84 10.24 6.75
C PHE A 9 1.98 9.04 7.67
N VAL A 10 2.12 7.85 7.09
CA VAL A 10 2.20 6.59 7.83
C VAL A 10 3.61 6.02 7.71
N LYS A 11 4.28 5.84 8.86
CA LYS A 11 5.58 5.16 8.92
C LYS A 11 5.39 3.66 8.79
N VAL A 12 6.19 3.03 7.93
CA VAL A 12 6.09 1.58 7.65
C VAL A 12 7.47 0.96 7.49
N HIS A 13 7.53 -0.36 7.67
CA HIS A 13 8.72 -1.15 7.39
C HIS A 13 8.89 -1.32 5.88
N GLN A 14 9.97 -0.79 5.34
CA GLN A 14 10.26 -0.83 3.91
C GLN A 14 10.28 -2.25 3.34
N VAL A 15 10.81 -3.20 4.12
CA VAL A 15 10.87 -4.61 3.72
C VAL A 15 9.48 -5.19 3.52
N MET A 16 8.51 -4.88 4.38
CA MET A 16 7.14 -5.40 4.25
C MET A 16 6.48 -4.89 2.97
N ILE A 17 6.63 -3.61 2.67
CA ILE A 17 6.07 -2.99 1.45
C ILE A 17 6.73 -3.56 0.18
N ALA A 18 8.05 -3.75 0.20
CA ALA A 18 8.77 -4.32 -0.94
C ALA A 18 8.48 -5.81 -1.17
N LEU A 19 8.16 -6.56 -0.10
CA LEU A 19 7.77 -7.96 -0.22
C LEU A 19 6.34 -8.11 -0.74
N SER A 20 5.44 -7.20 -0.35
CA SER A 20 4.03 -7.25 -0.72
C SER A 20 3.73 -6.77 -2.12
N SER A 21 4.59 -5.93 -2.73
CA SER A 21 4.34 -5.36 -4.06
C SER A 21 5.61 -5.32 -4.91
N PRO A 22 5.65 -6.00 -6.07
CA PRO A 22 6.74 -5.88 -7.04
C PRO A 22 6.92 -4.44 -7.53
N TYR A 23 5.81 -3.74 -7.80
CA TYR A 23 5.81 -2.34 -8.22
C TYR A 23 6.45 -1.41 -7.18
N LEU A 24 6.05 -1.50 -5.91
CA LEU A 24 6.62 -0.68 -4.86
C LEU A 24 8.07 -1.07 -4.57
N LYS A 25 8.43 -2.35 -4.68
CA LYS A 25 9.82 -2.80 -4.60
C LYS A 25 10.69 -2.10 -5.63
N GLU A 26 10.28 -2.12 -6.90
CA GLU A 26 11.01 -1.45 -7.98
C GLU A 26 11.17 0.04 -7.70
N LEU A 27 10.09 0.74 -7.34
CA LEU A 27 10.12 2.16 -6.98
C LEU A 27 11.12 2.45 -5.85
N ILE A 28 11.03 1.71 -4.75
CA ILE A 28 11.92 1.84 -3.58
C ILE A 28 13.38 1.64 -3.99
N THR A 29 13.67 0.66 -4.86
CA THR A 29 15.05 0.36 -5.28
C THR A 29 15.59 1.30 -6.35
N SER A 30 14.72 1.94 -7.13
CA SER A 30 15.11 2.80 -8.25
C SER A 30 15.69 4.15 -7.82
N VAL A 31 15.38 4.63 -6.61
CA VAL A 31 15.80 5.94 -6.11
C VAL A 31 16.60 5.78 -4.82
N PRO A 32 17.92 6.04 -4.84
CA PRO A 32 18.73 6.05 -3.62
C PRO A 32 18.23 7.13 -2.66
N SER A 33 17.68 6.73 -1.52
CA SER A 33 17.26 7.67 -0.48
C SER A 33 17.42 7.05 0.90
N THR A 34 17.74 7.88 1.89
CA THR A 34 17.87 7.46 3.30
C THR A 34 16.53 7.23 3.98
N HIS A 35 15.47 7.91 3.51
CA HIS A 35 14.10 7.71 3.99
C HIS A 35 13.09 8.03 2.88
N PRO A 36 12.74 7.05 2.02
CA PRO A 36 11.83 7.31 0.91
C PRO A 36 10.42 7.63 1.44
N VAL A 37 9.77 8.58 0.76
CA VAL A 37 8.36 8.91 0.96
C VAL A 37 7.62 8.65 -0.35
N ILE A 38 6.62 7.76 -0.33
CA ILE A 38 5.81 7.45 -1.50
C ILE A 38 4.41 8.03 -1.28
N PHE A 39 4.01 8.92 -2.18
CA PHE A 39 2.67 9.48 -2.19
C PHE A 39 1.73 8.58 -3.01
N LEU A 40 0.66 8.13 -2.36
CA LEU A 40 -0.36 7.27 -2.93
C LEU A 40 -1.55 8.15 -3.32
N ASN A 41 -1.53 8.63 -4.56
CA ASN A 41 -2.62 9.43 -5.07
C ASN A 41 -3.92 8.61 -5.19
N ASN A 42 -5.07 9.24 -4.96
CA ASN A 42 -6.40 8.61 -5.01
C ASN A 42 -6.59 7.43 -4.04
N VAL A 43 -5.73 7.28 -3.03
CA VAL A 43 -5.91 6.34 -1.93
C VAL A 43 -6.27 7.14 -0.69
N SER A 44 -7.42 6.85 -0.08
CA SER A 44 -7.80 7.46 1.20
C SER A 44 -6.95 6.87 2.34
N HIS A 45 -6.84 7.60 3.45
CA HIS A 45 -6.15 7.09 4.63
C HIS A 45 -6.80 5.78 5.17
N SER A 46 -8.13 5.66 5.05
CA SER A 46 -8.85 4.45 5.45
C SER A 46 -8.48 3.24 4.59
N ILE A 47 -8.42 3.40 3.26
CA ILE A 47 -7.99 2.32 2.36
C ILE A 47 -6.52 1.98 2.60
N LEU A 48 -5.64 2.96 2.79
CA LEU A 48 -4.25 2.71 3.15
C LEU A 48 -4.15 1.85 4.42
N THR A 49 -4.95 2.16 5.45
CA THR A 49 -4.94 1.40 6.71
C THR A 49 -5.34 -0.05 6.49
N LEU A 50 -6.40 -0.32 5.70
CA LEU A 50 -6.83 -1.67 5.36
C LEU A 50 -5.76 -2.43 4.55
N LEU A 51 -5.13 -1.76 3.58
CA LEU A 51 -4.04 -2.36 2.80
C LEU A 51 -2.86 -2.72 3.70
N LEU A 52 -2.51 -1.86 4.65
CA LEU A 52 -1.44 -2.14 5.60
C LEU A 52 -1.81 -3.32 6.49
N GLU A 53 -3.02 -3.37 7.03
CA GLU A 53 -3.49 -4.52 7.81
C GLU A 53 -3.28 -5.82 7.01
N TYR A 54 -3.82 -5.87 5.78
CA TYR A 54 -3.62 -7.01 4.88
C TYR A 54 -2.14 -7.36 4.65
N ILE A 55 -1.28 -6.37 4.41
CA ILE A 55 0.16 -6.59 4.21
C ILE A 55 0.85 -7.19 5.44
N TYR A 56 0.43 -6.80 6.65
CA TYR A 56 1.07 -7.24 7.89
C TYR A 56 0.51 -8.54 8.45
N THR A 57 -0.75 -8.87 8.19
CA THR A 57 -1.45 -10.04 8.76
C THR A 57 -1.75 -11.12 7.73
N GLY A 58 -1.82 -10.77 6.44
CA GLY A 58 -2.27 -11.64 5.35
C GLY A 58 -3.79 -11.66 5.14
N GLU A 59 -4.57 -11.00 6.01
CA GLU A 59 -6.03 -10.94 5.93
C GLU A 59 -6.57 -9.59 6.45
N VAL A 60 -7.73 -9.16 5.95
CA VAL A 60 -8.36 -7.92 6.42
C VAL A 60 -9.87 -8.01 6.22
N MET A 61 -10.64 -7.44 7.15
CA MET A 61 -12.07 -7.28 6.99
C MET A 61 -12.38 -5.94 6.34
N VAL A 62 -12.93 -5.96 5.13
CA VAL A 62 -13.24 -4.74 4.37
C VAL A 62 -14.75 -4.46 4.40
N PRO A 63 -15.17 -3.24 4.80
CA PRO A 63 -16.58 -2.85 4.70
C PRO A 63 -17.08 -2.93 3.24
N PRO A 64 -18.32 -3.39 2.98
CA PRO A 64 -18.83 -3.51 1.62
C PRO A 64 -18.74 -2.21 0.80
N ALA A 65 -18.95 -1.05 1.44
CA ALA A 65 -18.85 0.26 0.80
C ALA A 65 -17.41 0.65 0.38
N SER A 66 -16.40 0.01 0.98
CA SER A 66 -14.97 0.26 0.72
C SER A 66 -14.33 -0.81 -0.16
N LEU A 67 -15.03 -1.92 -0.44
CA LEU A 67 -14.47 -3.08 -1.11
C LEU A 67 -13.90 -2.74 -2.48
N THR A 68 -14.67 -2.04 -3.32
CA THR A 68 -14.22 -1.64 -4.66
C THR A 68 -12.95 -0.79 -4.58
N ALA A 69 -12.94 0.25 -3.74
CA ALA A 69 -11.78 1.12 -3.58
C ALA A 69 -10.55 0.38 -3.03
N PHE A 70 -10.75 -0.59 -2.13
CA PHE A 70 -9.68 -1.44 -1.62
C PHE A 70 -9.08 -2.32 -2.72
N MET A 71 -9.93 -2.97 -3.52
CA MET A 71 -9.48 -3.82 -4.62
C MET A 71 -8.76 -3.01 -5.71
N ASP A 72 -9.30 -1.86 -6.08
CA ASP A 72 -8.69 -0.98 -7.09
C ASP A 72 -7.33 -0.44 -6.64
N ALA A 73 -7.20 -0.07 -5.37
CA ALA A 73 -5.92 0.34 -4.80
C ALA A 73 -4.93 -0.83 -4.73
N GLY A 74 -5.38 -2.03 -4.32
CA GLY A 74 -4.59 -3.25 -4.31
C GLY A 74 -4.01 -3.59 -5.69
N LYS A 75 -4.83 -3.52 -6.74
CA LYS A 75 -4.41 -3.70 -8.14
C LYS A 75 -3.44 -2.64 -8.60
N SER A 76 -3.75 -1.37 -8.36
CA SER A 76 -2.94 -0.24 -8.82
C SER A 76 -1.53 -0.28 -8.21
N LEU A 77 -1.44 -0.76 -6.96
CA LEU A 77 -0.17 -0.94 -6.26
C LEU A 77 0.44 -2.32 -6.48
N GLN A 78 -0.16 -3.19 -7.29
CA GLN A 78 0.27 -4.58 -7.53
C GLN A 78 0.56 -5.34 -6.23
N ILE A 79 -0.32 -5.20 -5.24
CA ILE A 79 -0.19 -5.91 -3.97
C ILE A 79 -0.52 -7.38 -4.21
N LYS A 80 0.42 -8.26 -3.88
CA LYS A 80 0.29 -9.72 -3.99
C LYS A 80 -0.96 -10.21 -3.28
N GLY A 81 -1.73 -11.06 -3.96
CA GLY A 81 -3.02 -11.56 -3.53
C GLY A 81 -4.20 -10.66 -3.86
N LEU A 82 -3.99 -9.43 -4.34
CA LEU A 82 -5.04 -8.46 -4.72
C LEU A 82 -4.94 -8.00 -6.17
N GLU A 83 -3.86 -8.35 -6.88
CA GLU A 83 -3.53 -7.91 -8.23
C GLU A 83 -4.32 -8.64 -9.34
N THR A 84 -4.97 -9.76 -9.02
CA THR A 84 -5.67 -10.64 -9.99
C THR A 84 -7.17 -10.82 -9.75
N ILE A 85 -7.75 -10.19 -8.73
CA ILE A 85 -9.16 -10.40 -8.33
C ILE A 85 -10.10 -9.41 -9.01
#